data_AF-A0A3A9SV23-F1
#
_entry.id   AF-A0A3A9SV23-F1
#
_cell.length_a   1.000
_cell.length_b   1.000
_cell.length_c   1.000
_cell.angle_alpha   90.00
_cell.angle_beta   90.00
_cell.angle_gamma   90.00
#
_symmetry.space_group_name_H-M   'P 1'
#
loop_
_entity.id
_entity.type
_entity.pdbx_description
1 polymer ?
#
loop_
_entity_poly.entity_id
_entity_poly.type
_entity_poly.pdbx_seq_one_letter_code
_entity_poly.pdbx_strand_id
1 'polypeptide(L)'
;MNFEPEELIPIVAELTDMYTKGESTSVTYEAAQHLMEAVLYCVHEAETLGGLVTEKPDARTLYEAGYQEVLSKLERTKEKYKALISNFSSYGNRNLNDTVLKAIPGFFKLYNPRFSPQDTIITMDYPTVVPIQDKTGIDAIEEYVDKIAAEQHFLSSFAPGYVEEVLKSYTPDYKDQFFNLSDIILS
;
A
#
# COMPACT_ATOMS: atom_id res chain seq x y z
N MET A 1 -14.82 15.90 1.23
CA MET A 1 -15.81 16.74 1.94
C MET A 1 -15.33 16.94 3.36
N ASN A 2 -15.71 18.03 4.05
CA ASN A 2 -15.40 18.16 5.48
C ASN A 2 -16.59 17.59 6.28
N PHE A 3 -16.32 16.52 7.03
CA PHE A 3 -17.21 16.01 8.09
C PHE A 3 -16.84 16.70 9.38
N GLU A 4 -17.84 17.05 10.19
CA GLU A 4 -17.57 17.49 11.55
C GLU A 4 -17.14 16.26 12.38
N PRO A 5 -16.19 16.39 13.31
CA PRO A 5 -15.72 15.27 14.14
C PRO A 5 -16.87 14.51 14.83
N GLU A 6 -17.95 15.21 15.16
CA GLU A 6 -19.18 14.72 15.78
C GLU A 6 -19.91 13.66 14.95
N GLU A 7 -19.81 13.71 13.62
CA GLU A 7 -20.43 12.75 12.70
C GLU A 7 -19.66 11.42 12.66
N LEU A 8 -18.35 11.44 12.98
CA LEU A 8 -17.47 10.27 12.93
C LEU A 8 -17.32 9.59 14.29
N ILE A 9 -17.52 10.31 15.41
CA ILE A 9 -17.44 9.77 16.77
C ILE A 9 -18.23 8.47 16.98
N PRO A 10 -19.50 8.34 16.51
CA PRO A 10 -20.25 7.10 16.68
C PRO A 10 -19.59 5.88 16.00
N ILE A 11 -18.92 6.09 14.87
CA ILE A 11 -18.22 5.04 14.12
C ILE A 11 -16.94 4.64 14.86
N VAL A 12 -16.20 5.63 15.36
CA VAL A 12 -14.98 5.40 16.16
C VAL A 12 -15.32 4.66 17.47
N ALA A 13 -16.42 5.00 18.12
CA ALA A 13 -16.90 4.28 19.31
C ALA A 13 -17.19 2.80 19.01
N GLU A 14 -17.86 2.51 17.90
CA GLU A 14 -18.12 1.13 17.46
C GLU A 14 -16.81 0.37 17.18
N LEU A 15 -15.86 1.00 16.48
CA LEU A 15 -14.53 0.41 16.23
C LEU A 15 -13.76 0.17 17.53
N THR A 16 -13.91 1.06 18.50
CA THR A 16 -13.30 0.95 19.82
C THR A 16 -13.84 -0.27 20.56
N ASP A 17 -15.16 -0.45 20.60
CA ASP A 17 -15.80 -1.61 21.23
C ASP A 17 -15.37 -2.93 20.55
N MET A 18 -15.27 -2.92 19.22
CA MET A 18 -14.74 -4.07 18.46
C MET A 18 -13.27 -4.35 18.78
N TYR A 19 -12.44 -3.31 18.89
CA TYR A 19 -11.00 -3.42 19.13
C TYR A 19 -10.69 -3.95 20.53
N THR A 20 -11.42 -3.50 21.55
CA THR A 20 -11.26 -3.97 22.94
C THR A 20 -11.98 -5.30 23.19
N LYS A 21 -12.70 -5.84 22.21
CA LYS A 21 -13.63 -6.97 22.36
C LYS A 21 -14.66 -6.75 23.47
N GLY A 22 -14.96 -5.50 23.82
CA GLY A 22 -15.81 -5.12 24.94
C GLY A 22 -15.22 -5.42 26.33
N GLU A 23 -13.94 -5.81 26.44
CA GLU A 23 -13.30 -6.15 27.72
C GLU A 23 -12.79 -4.91 28.48
N SER A 24 -12.76 -3.75 27.86
CA SER A 24 -12.30 -2.51 28.48
C SER A 24 -13.19 -1.33 28.11
N THR A 25 -13.59 -0.56 29.12
CA THR A 25 -14.41 0.66 28.99
C THR A 25 -13.58 1.92 28.74
N SER A 26 -12.25 1.80 28.77
CA SER A 26 -11.32 2.91 28.54
C SER A 26 -10.28 2.51 27.51
N VAL A 27 -10.16 3.30 26.45
CA VAL A 27 -9.03 3.25 25.51
C VAL A 27 -8.15 4.46 25.70
N THR A 28 -6.87 4.33 25.33
CA THR A 28 -5.96 5.46 25.37
C THR A 28 -6.35 6.48 24.30
N TYR A 29 -5.95 7.74 24.51
CA TYR A 29 -6.18 8.80 23.53
C TYR A 29 -5.55 8.45 22.17
N GLU A 30 -4.36 7.85 22.19
CA GLU A 30 -3.65 7.42 20.98
C GLU A 30 -4.44 6.35 20.21
N ALA A 31 -5.04 5.39 20.90
CA ALA A 31 -5.86 4.36 20.26
C ALA A 31 -7.14 4.94 19.65
N ALA A 32 -7.80 5.89 20.33
CA ALA A 32 -8.97 6.57 19.80
C ALA A 32 -8.63 7.43 18.57
N GLN A 33 -7.50 8.14 18.60
CA GLN A 33 -7.01 8.92 17.45
C GLN A 33 -6.67 8.00 16.27
N HIS A 34 -6.00 6.88 16.53
CA HIS A 34 -5.66 5.90 15.49
C HIS A 34 -6.91 5.32 14.80
N LEU A 35 -7.96 5.03 15.57
CA LEU A 35 -9.24 4.58 15.00
C LEU A 35 -9.98 5.69 14.26
N MET A 36 -9.84 6.95 14.69
CA MET A 36 -10.35 8.10 13.92
C MET A 36 -9.64 8.21 12.55
N GLU A 37 -8.33 8.07 12.51
CA GLU A 37 -7.55 8.03 11.27
C GLU A 37 -7.99 6.88 10.36
N ALA A 38 -8.31 5.71 10.93
CA ALA A 38 -8.86 4.58 10.18
C ALA A 38 -10.21 4.92 9.53
N VAL A 39 -11.11 5.58 10.25
CA VAL A 39 -12.41 6.03 9.71
C VAL A 39 -12.21 7.03 8.59
N LEU A 40 -11.36 8.04 8.80
CA LEU A 40 -11.06 9.08 7.82
C LEU A 40 -10.45 8.51 6.54
N TYR A 41 -9.55 7.53 6.66
CA TYR A 41 -8.98 6.83 5.53
C TYR A 41 -10.09 6.19 4.68
N CYS A 42 -10.98 5.39 5.29
CA CYS A 42 -12.10 4.79 4.57
C CYS A 42 -13.02 5.85 3.94
N VAL A 43 -13.36 6.93 4.66
CA VAL A 43 -14.18 8.00 4.08
C VAL A 43 -13.52 8.60 2.83
N HIS A 44 -12.21 8.85 2.86
CA HIS A 44 -11.46 9.34 1.70
C HIS A 44 -11.52 8.38 0.50
N GLU A 45 -11.44 7.08 0.75
CA GLU A 45 -11.55 6.03 -0.27
C GLU A 45 -12.92 6.03 -0.96
N ALA A 46 -14.00 6.24 -0.21
CA ALA A 46 -15.33 6.38 -0.78
C ALA A 46 -15.48 7.66 -1.61
N GLU A 47 -14.87 8.76 -1.18
CA GLU A 47 -14.91 10.04 -1.90
C GLU A 47 -14.19 9.96 -3.24
N THR A 48 -13.11 9.19 -3.34
CA THR A 48 -12.37 8.97 -4.58
C THR A 48 -13.09 8.06 -5.57
N LEU A 49 -13.99 7.18 -5.09
CA LEU A 49 -14.88 6.38 -5.94
C LEU A 49 -16.04 7.18 -6.56
N GLY A 50 -16.52 8.21 -5.85
CA GLY A 50 -17.73 8.94 -6.21
C GLY A 50 -17.52 10.04 -7.25
N GLY A 51 -17.99 9.81 -8.49
CA GLY A 51 -18.32 10.91 -9.41
C GLY A 51 -19.60 11.63 -8.96
N LEU A 52 -19.59 12.98 -9.02
CA LEU A 52 -20.72 13.93 -8.81
C LEU A 52 -22.04 13.30 -8.31
N VAL A 53 -22.12 12.99 -7.01
CA VAL A 53 -23.38 12.59 -6.37
C VAL A 53 -24.15 13.85 -5.99
N THR A 54 -25.43 13.92 -6.38
CA THR A 54 -26.32 15.07 -6.16
C THR A 54 -26.83 15.23 -4.72
N GLU A 55 -26.70 14.20 -3.89
CA GLU A 55 -27.06 14.23 -2.46
C GLU A 55 -25.83 13.84 -1.62
N LYS A 56 -25.59 14.59 -0.53
CA LYS A 56 -24.45 14.35 0.38
C LYS A 56 -24.76 13.08 1.21
N PRO A 57 -24.04 11.96 0.99
CA PRO A 57 -24.25 10.77 1.81
C PRO A 57 -23.80 11.03 3.25
N ASP A 58 -24.42 10.34 4.21
CA ASP A 58 -24.02 10.44 5.61
C ASP A 58 -22.65 9.75 5.86
N ALA A 59 -22.02 10.11 6.98
CA ALA A 59 -20.68 9.66 7.34
C ALA A 59 -20.56 8.13 7.45
N ARG A 60 -21.62 7.44 7.92
CA ARG A 60 -21.61 5.99 8.06
C ARG A 60 -21.65 5.30 6.71
N THR A 61 -22.51 5.76 5.82
CA THR A 61 -22.60 5.25 4.44
C THR A 61 -21.26 5.39 3.72
N LEU A 62 -20.58 6.53 3.86
CA LEU A 62 -19.25 6.74 3.27
C LEU A 62 -18.18 5.86 3.89
N TYR A 63 -18.14 5.76 5.22
CA TYR A 63 -17.21 4.86 5.89
C TYR A 63 -17.37 3.40 5.42
N GLU A 64 -18.61 2.91 5.33
CA GLU A 64 -18.90 1.53 4.93
C GLU A 64 -18.53 1.28 3.46
N ALA A 65 -18.88 2.21 2.55
CA ALA A 65 -18.47 2.15 1.16
C ALA A 65 -16.95 2.17 1.00
N GLY A 66 -16.29 3.04 1.75
CA GLY A 66 -14.84 3.18 1.78
C GLY A 66 -14.13 1.95 2.29
N TYR A 67 -14.64 1.37 3.37
CA TYR A 67 -14.11 0.11 3.91
C TYR A 67 -14.23 -1.04 2.88
N GLN A 68 -15.34 -1.11 2.13
CA GLN A 68 -15.45 -2.08 1.03
C GLN A 68 -14.46 -1.79 -0.11
N GLU A 69 -14.16 -0.53 -0.39
CA GLU A 69 -13.13 -0.18 -1.37
C GLU A 69 -11.73 -0.62 -0.90
N VAL A 70 -11.36 -0.35 0.35
CA VAL A 70 -10.09 -0.81 0.92
C VAL A 70 -9.92 -2.33 0.77
N LEU A 71 -10.97 -3.10 1.04
CA LEU A 71 -10.97 -4.55 0.82
C LEU A 71 -10.81 -4.91 -0.66
N SER A 72 -11.51 -4.19 -1.54
CA SER A 72 -11.44 -4.41 -3.00
C SER A 72 -10.05 -4.09 -3.54
N LYS A 73 -9.42 -2.98 -3.12
CA LYS A 73 -8.03 -2.61 -3.43
C LYS A 73 -7.07 -3.66 -2.93
N LEU A 74 -7.27 -4.20 -1.72
CA LEU A 74 -6.44 -5.25 -1.16
C LEU A 74 -6.45 -6.52 -2.03
N GLU A 75 -7.63 -7.01 -2.40
CA GLU A 75 -7.74 -8.19 -3.26
C GLU A 75 -7.19 -7.94 -4.67
N ARG A 76 -7.48 -6.77 -5.26
CA ARG A 76 -6.92 -6.36 -6.56
C ARG A 76 -5.38 -6.32 -6.53
N THR A 77 -4.81 -5.78 -5.45
CA THR A 77 -3.36 -5.68 -5.27
C THR A 77 -2.72 -7.05 -5.09
N LYS A 78 -3.37 -7.97 -4.38
CA LYS A 78 -2.91 -9.38 -4.29
C LYS A 78 -2.88 -10.06 -5.66
N GLU A 79 -3.89 -9.86 -6.49
CA GLU A 79 -3.91 -10.42 -7.85
C GLU A 79 -2.81 -9.80 -8.74
N LYS A 80 -2.61 -8.48 -8.67
CA LYS A 80 -1.48 -7.81 -9.33
C LYS A 80 -0.13 -8.38 -8.87
N TYR A 81 0.05 -8.56 -7.56
CA TYR A 81 1.26 -9.15 -6.99
C TYR A 81 1.46 -10.61 -7.46
N LYS A 82 0.40 -11.40 -7.57
CA LYS A 82 0.46 -12.76 -8.10
C LYS A 82 0.84 -12.78 -9.59
N ALA A 83 0.37 -11.80 -10.37
CA ALA A 83 0.83 -11.65 -11.74
C ALA A 83 2.32 -11.26 -11.79
N LEU A 84 2.75 -10.31 -10.95
CA LEU A 84 4.15 -9.90 -10.82
C LEU A 84 5.07 -11.09 -10.49
N ILE A 85 4.73 -11.89 -9.48
CA ILE A 85 5.60 -12.98 -9.01
C ILE A 85 5.81 -14.09 -10.05
N SER A 86 4.86 -14.25 -10.99
CA SER A 86 4.89 -15.34 -11.98
C SER A 86 6.09 -15.28 -12.93
N ASN A 87 6.57 -14.07 -13.23
CA ASN A 87 7.72 -13.83 -14.13
C ASN A 87 8.78 -12.95 -13.46
N PHE A 88 8.79 -12.91 -12.12
CA PHE A 88 9.69 -12.02 -11.37
C PHE A 88 11.16 -12.44 -11.51
N SER A 89 12.02 -11.46 -11.75
CA SER A 89 13.47 -11.57 -11.67
C SER A 89 14.02 -10.47 -10.77
N SER A 90 14.85 -10.86 -9.81
CA SER A 90 15.59 -9.88 -9.00
C SER A 90 16.80 -9.31 -9.73
N TYR A 91 17.19 -9.87 -10.87
CA TYR A 91 18.44 -9.54 -11.58
C TYR A 91 19.69 -9.58 -10.67
N GLY A 92 19.60 -10.32 -9.56
CA GLY A 92 20.64 -10.42 -8.54
C GLY A 92 20.64 -9.32 -7.48
N ASN A 93 19.78 -8.30 -7.56
CA ASN A 93 19.65 -7.27 -6.53
C ASN A 93 18.86 -7.81 -5.32
N ARG A 94 19.49 -7.78 -4.14
CA ARG A 94 18.94 -8.32 -2.89
C ARG A 94 17.81 -7.47 -2.33
N ASN A 95 17.89 -6.14 -2.46
CA ASN A 95 16.86 -5.24 -1.96
C ASN A 95 15.53 -5.45 -2.71
N LEU A 96 15.58 -5.53 -4.03
CA LEU A 96 14.42 -5.89 -4.87
C LEU A 96 13.88 -7.27 -4.51
N ASN A 97 14.77 -8.25 -4.30
CA ASN A 97 14.38 -9.59 -3.90
C ASN A 97 13.65 -9.62 -2.56
N ASP A 98 14.21 -8.97 -1.53
CA ASP A 98 13.64 -8.94 -0.19
C ASP A 98 12.33 -8.14 -0.15
N THR A 99 12.25 -7.04 -0.89
CA THR A 99 11.02 -6.28 -1.07
C THR A 99 9.90 -7.16 -1.62
N VAL A 100 10.14 -7.81 -2.76
CA VAL A 100 9.09 -8.57 -3.46
C VAL A 100 8.78 -9.88 -2.74
N LEU A 101 9.78 -10.62 -2.27
CA LEU A 101 9.57 -11.95 -1.72
C LEU A 101 9.25 -11.96 -0.21
N LYS A 102 9.55 -10.89 0.53
CA LYS A 102 9.36 -10.85 1.99
C LYS A 102 8.48 -9.69 2.43
N ALA A 103 8.82 -8.46 2.06
CA ALA A 103 8.13 -7.28 2.57
C ALA A 103 6.67 -7.22 2.11
N ILE A 104 6.41 -7.29 0.79
CA ILE A 104 5.03 -7.23 0.24
C ILE A 104 4.14 -8.38 0.79
N PRO A 105 4.58 -9.65 0.81
CA PRO A 105 3.84 -10.71 1.48
C PRO A 105 3.61 -10.47 2.98
N GLY A 106 4.61 -9.90 3.66
CA GLY A 106 4.51 -9.50 5.07
C GLY A 106 3.41 -8.47 5.30
N PHE A 107 3.30 -7.48 4.41
CA PHE A 107 2.21 -6.51 4.40
C PHE A 107 0.86 -7.22 4.30
N PHE A 108 0.64 -8.06 3.28
CA PHE A 108 -0.66 -8.75 3.11
C PHE A 108 -1.05 -9.64 4.29
N LYS A 109 -0.06 -10.17 5.02
CA LYS A 109 -0.29 -11.04 6.18
C LYS A 109 -0.69 -10.26 7.43
N LEU A 110 -0.12 -9.08 7.64
CA LEU A 110 -0.23 -8.32 8.89
C LEU A 110 -1.15 -7.10 8.78
N TYR A 111 -1.44 -6.64 7.56
CA TYR A 111 -2.27 -5.47 7.31
C TYR A 111 -3.70 -5.69 7.81
N ASN A 112 -4.21 -4.69 8.54
CA ASN A 112 -5.55 -4.72 9.11
C ASN A 112 -6.42 -3.63 8.48
N PRO A 113 -7.21 -3.95 7.45
CA PRO A 113 -8.01 -2.96 6.74
C PRO A 113 -9.15 -2.35 7.58
N ARG A 114 -9.46 -2.90 8.76
CA ARG A 114 -10.55 -2.42 9.61
C ARG A 114 -10.07 -1.45 10.68
N PHE A 115 -8.96 -1.77 11.34
CA PHE A 115 -8.47 -0.99 12.49
C PHE A 115 -7.23 -0.14 12.17
N SER A 116 -6.54 -0.45 11.08
CA SER A 116 -5.30 0.21 10.63
C SER A 116 -5.22 0.33 9.09
N PRO A 117 -6.28 0.74 8.37
CA PRO A 117 -6.21 0.88 6.92
C PRO A 117 -5.18 1.91 6.47
N GLN A 118 -4.86 2.91 7.30
CA GLN A 118 -3.85 3.92 7.01
C GLN A 118 -2.40 3.44 7.17
N ASP A 119 -2.16 2.29 7.79
CA ASP A 119 -0.80 1.87 8.16
C ASP A 119 -0.05 1.23 6.99
N THR A 120 1.06 1.85 6.58
CA THR A 120 2.06 1.22 5.71
C THR A 120 3.09 0.49 6.58
N ILE A 121 2.79 -0.77 6.91
CA ILE A 121 3.56 -1.57 7.90
C ILE A 121 4.89 -2.15 7.38
N ILE A 122 5.33 -1.77 6.18
CA ILE A 122 6.62 -2.20 5.61
C ILE A 122 7.44 -0.99 5.18
N THR A 123 8.76 -1.13 5.27
CA THR A 123 9.71 -0.17 4.73
C THR A 123 9.88 -0.47 3.24
N MET A 124 9.43 0.45 2.38
CA MET A 124 9.56 0.35 0.92
C MET A 124 11.01 0.71 0.51
N ASP A 125 11.97 -0.09 0.99
CA ASP A 125 13.40 0.20 0.91
C ASP A 125 13.98 0.10 -0.51
N TYR A 126 13.28 -0.59 -1.41
CA TYR A 126 13.63 -0.61 -2.82
C TYR A 126 13.03 0.62 -3.53
N PRO A 127 13.86 1.53 -4.08
CA PRO A 127 13.35 2.75 -4.66
C PRO A 127 12.64 2.50 -5.99
N THR A 128 11.68 3.37 -6.29
CA THR A 128 11.02 3.45 -7.59
C THR A 128 11.51 4.69 -8.34
N VAL A 129 11.53 4.63 -9.67
CA VAL A 129 11.95 5.75 -10.56
C VAL A 129 11.26 7.06 -10.17
N VAL A 130 9.95 7.00 -9.93
CA VAL A 130 9.17 8.12 -9.38
C VAL A 130 8.76 7.73 -7.97
N PRO A 131 9.16 8.47 -6.91
CA PRO A 131 8.78 8.15 -5.54
C PRO A 131 7.27 8.10 -5.35
N ILE A 132 6.81 7.28 -4.40
CA ILE A 132 5.40 7.28 -3.96
C ILE A 132 5.23 8.46 -3.00
N GLN A 133 4.29 9.35 -3.30
CA GLN A 133 4.00 10.55 -2.53
C GLN A 133 2.54 10.56 -2.11
N ASP A 134 2.27 11.10 -0.92
CA ASP A 134 0.92 11.36 -0.40
C ASP A 134 -0.02 10.13 -0.36
N LYS A 135 0.55 8.93 -0.22
CA LYS A 135 -0.20 7.67 -0.09
C LYS A 135 0.29 6.86 1.08
N THR A 136 -0.64 6.17 1.73
CA THR A 136 -0.38 5.25 2.82
C THR A 136 -1.21 3.98 2.64
N GLY A 137 -1.16 3.06 3.62
CA GLY A 137 -2.02 1.89 3.61
C GLY A 137 -1.92 1.04 2.35
N ILE A 138 -3.07 0.58 1.88
CA ILE A 138 -3.16 -0.21 0.65
C ILE A 138 -2.88 0.61 -0.62
N ASP A 139 -3.12 1.92 -0.62
CA ASP A 139 -2.86 2.77 -1.80
C ASP A 139 -1.38 2.88 -2.12
N ALA A 140 -0.55 3.02 -1.08
CA ALA A 140 0.90 3.02 -1.24
C ALA A 140 1.39 1.68 -1.79
N ILE A 141 0.89 0.56 -1.25
CA ILE A 141 1.32 -0.77 -1.66
C ILE A 141 0.83 -1.12 -3.06
N GLU A 142 -0.38 -0.73 -3.44
CA GLU A 142 -0.90 -0.93 -4.79
C GLU A 142 -0.01 -0.20 -5.81
N GLU A 143 0.28 1.09 -5.59
CA GLU A 143 1.15 1.85 -6.47
C GLU A 143 2.57 1.28 -6.51
N TYR A 144 3.08 0.80 -5.38
CA TYR A 144 4.40 0.19 -5.31
C TYR A 144 4.49 -1.09 -6.14
N VAL A 145 3.50 -1.97 -6.03
CA VAL A 145 3.39 -3.20 -6.84
C VAL A 145 3.28 -2.85 -8.32
N ASP A 146 2.46 -1.86 -8.69
CA ASP A 146 2.31 -1.42 -10.08
C ASP A 146 3.63 -0.89 -10.67
N LYS A 147 4.38 -0.09 -9.90
CA LYS A 147 5.69 0.43 -10.32
C LYS A 147 6.73 -0.67 -10.49
N ILE A 148 6.82 -1.61 -9.55
CA ILE A 148 7.73 -2.76 -9.67
C ILE A 148 7.34 -3.63 -10.87
N ALA A 149 6.04 -3.85 -11.11
CA ALA A 149 5.58 -4.61 -12.26
C ALA A 149 5.92 -3.93 -13.60
N ALA A 150 5.79 -2.60 -13.68
CA ALA A 150 6.19 -1.84 -14.85
C ALA A 150 7.71 -1.95 -15.10
N GLU A 151 8.52 -1.85 -14.05
CA GLU A 151 9.96 -2.08 -14.13
C GLU A 151 10.29 -3.51 -14.62
N GLN A 152 9.66 -4.55 -14.06
CA GLN A 152 9.89 -5.93 -14.51
C GLN A 152 9.50 -6.12 -15.98
N HIS A 153 8.40 -5.51 -16.42
CA HIS A 153 8.01 -5.53 -17.82
C HIS A 153 9.07 -4.86 -18.71
N PHE A 154 9.58 -3.69 -18.33
CA PHE A 154 10.65 -3.01 -19.05
C PHE A 154 11.94 -3.84 -19.11
N LEU A 155 12.42 -4.32 -17.96
CA LEU A 155 13.68 -5.07 -17.86
C LEU A 155 13.62 -6.43 -18.57
N SER A 156 12.44 -7.06 -18.63
CA SER A 156 12.25 -8.33 -19.34
C SER A 156 12.30 -8.21 -20.87
N SER A 157 12.27 -6.99 -21.41
CA SER A 157 12.40 -6.76 -22.86
C SER A 157 13.84 -6.94 -23.37
N PHE A 158 14.83 -6.94 -22.48
CA PHE A 158 16.23 -7.13 -22.84
C PHE A 158 16.63 -8.61 -22.93
N ALA A 159 17.70 -8.88 -23.67
CA ALA A 159 18.23 -10.24 -23.80
C ALA A 159 18.64 -10.82 -22.43
N PRO A 160 18.49 -12.14 -22.21
CA PRO A 160 18.90 -12.76 -20.95
C PRO A 160 20.35 -12.43 -20.58
N GLY A 161 20.58 -11.96 -19.35
CA GLY A 161 21.89 -11.57 -18.84
C GLY A 161 22.32 -10.12 -19.13
N TYR A 162 21.67 -9.44 -20.07
CA TYR A 162 22.02 -8.06 -20.44
C TYR A 162 21.91 -7.10 -19.25
N VAL A 163 20.78 -7.15 -18.53
CA VAL A 163 20.53 -6.27 -17.38
C VAL A 163 21.61 -6.46 -16.32
N GLU A 164 21.94 -7.70 -15.97
CA GLU A 164 22.98 -8.00 -14.99
C GLU A 164 24.38 -7.58 -15.46
N GLU A 165 24.69 -7.65 -16.75
CA GLU A 165 25.96 -7.18 -17.31
C GLU A 165 26.09 -5.66 -17.23
N VAL A 166 25.04 -4.91 -17.56
CA VAL A 166 25.02 -3.45 -17.44
C VAL A 166 25.17 -3.04 -15.97
N LEU A 167 24.41 -3.66 -15.07
CA LEU A 167 24.47 -3.38 -13.63
C LEU A 167 25.86 -3.67 -13.04
N LYS A 168 26.50 -4.79 -13.40
CA LYS A 168 27.87 -5.12 -12.97
C LYS A 168 28.89 -4.11 -13.50
N SER A 169 28.69 -3.64 -14.73
CA SER A 169 29.59 -2.67 -15.37
C SER A 169 29.45 -1.28 -14.73
N TYR A 170 28.25 -0.93 -14.28
CA TYR A 170 27.99 0.30 -13.52
C TYR A 170 28.61 0.24 -12.13
N THR A 171 28.39 -0.85 -11.39
CA THR A 171 28.95 -1.04 -10.04
C THR A 171 29.08 -2.54 -9.72
N PRO A 172 30.29 -3.06 -9.43
CA PRO A 172 30.50 -4.48 -9.17
C PRO A 172 29.68 -5.06 -8.00
N ASP A 173 29.36 -4.24 -7.00
CA ASP A 173 28.57 -4.56 -5.81
C ASP A 173 27.07 -4.19 -5.94
N TYR A 174 26.54 -4.00 -7.15
CA TYR A 174 25.14 -3.62 -7.41
C TYR A 174 24.09 -4.49 -6.69
N LYS A 175 24.45 -5.72 -6.33
CA LYS A 175 23.58 -6.67 -5.66
C LYS A 175 23.11 -6.20 -4.29
N ASP A 176 23.90 -5.36 -3.63
CA ASP A 176 23.64 -4.83 -2.29
C ASP A 176 23.24 -3.33 -2.33
N GLN A 177 22.99 -2.79 -3.52
CA GLN A 177 22.69 -1.37 -3.73
C GLN A 177 21.19 -1.06 -3.65
N PHE A 178 20.89 0.16 -3.22
CA PHE A 178 19.54 0.70 -3.00
C PHE A 178 19.18 1.71 -4.11
N PHE A 179 19.27 1.29 -5.37
CA PHE A 179 18.82 2.08 -6.52
C PHE A 179 17.80 1.29 -7.35
N ASN A 180 17.02 2.00 -8.14
CA ASN A 180 16.10 1.38 -9.07
C ASN A 180 16.90 0.85 -10.27
N LEU A 181 16.65 -0.38 -10.70
CA LEU A 181 17.45 -0.99 -11.75
C LEU A 181 17.20 -0.32 -13.10
N SER A 182 15.96 0.09 -13.37
CA SER A 182 15.58 0.76 -14.62
C SER A 182 16.30 2.09 -14.80
N ASP A 183 16.53 2.85 -13.72
CA ASP A 183 17.28 4.11 -13.78
C ASP A 183 18.71 3.92 -14.35
N ILE A 184 19.35 2.80 -14.02
CA ILE A 184 20.70 2.48 -14.53
C ILE A 184 20.67 2.00 -15.99
N ILE A 185 19.60 1.33 -16.41
CA ILE A 185 19.47 0.88 -17.80
C ILE A 185 19.11 2.04 -18.74
N LEU A 186 18.45 3.07 -18.22
CA LEU A 186 18.06 4.27 -18.98
C LEU A 186 19.17 5.33 -19.09
N SER A 187 20.25 5.21 -18.30
CA SER A 187 21.39 6.15 -18.26
C SER A 187 22.45 5.85 -19.32
#